data_AF-A0A0L6JGI3-F1
#
_entry.id   AF-A0A0L6JGI3-F1
#
_cell.length_a   1.000
_cell.length_b   1.000
_cell.length_c   1.000
_cell.angle_alpha   90.00
_cell.angle_beta   90.00
_cell.angle_gamma   90.00
#
_symmetry.space_group_name_H-M   'P 1'
#
loop_
_entity.id
_entity.type
_entity.pdbx_description
1 polymer ?
#
loop_
_entity_poly.entity_id
_entity_poly.type
_entity_poly.pdbx_seq_one_letter_code
_entity_poly.pdbx_strand_id
1 'polypeptide(L)'
;MSITVSMWSGKSGEIKRFLKSFFQKEVKSEDDISQWIYVYNKPLEAIDIISALMDNKDKYKISMFIQIDRGDLYLVNEYNHNDIIKSLIQLVHSKYIV
;
A
#
# COMPACT_ATOMS: atom_id res chain seq x y z
N MET A 1 -4.00 0.67 -16.04
CA MET A 1 -4.09 -0.10 -14.79
C MET A 1 -3.40 0.73 -13.73
N SER A 2 -4.17 1.23 -12.78
CA SER A 2 -3.65 1.91 -11.59
C SER A 2 -3.94 1.07 -10.35
N ILE A 3 -3.08 1.17 -9.34
CA ILE A 3 -3.31 0.59 -8.02
C ILE A 3 -3.48 1.72 -7.03
N THR A 4 -4.65 1.81 -6.41
CA THR A 4 -4.86 2.72 -5.28
C THR A 4 -4.52 1.98 -4.00
N VAL A 5 -3.53 2.49 -3.26
CA VAL A 5 -3.20 2.01 -1.91
C VAL A 5 -3.84 2.98 -0.92
N SER A 6 -4.61 2.46 0.02
CA SER A 6 -5.22 3.22 1.10
C SER A 6 -4.79 2.68 2.45
N MET A 7 -4.22 3.54 3.30
CA MET A 7 -3.79 3.21 4.66
C MET A 7 -4.66 3.94 5.68
N TRP A 8 -5.04 3.23 6.74
CA TRP A 8 -5.92 3.72 7.79
C TRP A 8 -5.34 3.39 9.16
N SER A 9 -5.34 4.35 10.08
CA SER A 9 -4.89 4.14 11.46
C SER A 9 -5.76 4.92 12.43
N GLY A 10 -6.25 4.24 13.47
CA GLY A 10 -6.86 4.89 14.64
C GLY A 10 -5.84 5.47 15.62
N LYS A 11 -4.55 5.20 15.42
CA LYS A 11 -3.45 5.76 16.23
C LYS A 11 -2.86 6.97 15.52
N SER A 12 -2.98 8.13 16.17
CA SER A 12 -2.39 9.40 15.77
C SER A 12 -0.89 9.24 15.44
N GLY A 13 -0.46 9.88 14.35
CA GLY A 13 0.93 9.86 13.86
C GLY A 13 1.44 8.54 13.28
N GLU A 14 0.68 7.44 13.35
CA GLU A 14 1.19 6.12 12.98
C GLU A 14 1.50 5.98 11.48
N ILE A 15 0.61 6.50 10.63
CA ILE A 15 0.81 6.53 9.17
C ILE A 15 2.03 7.40 8.83
N LYS A 16 2.14 8.58 9.45
CA LYS A 16 3.28 9.49 9.25
C LYS A 16 4.60 8.82 9.64
N ARG A 17 4.61 8.08 10.76
CA ARG A 17 5.77 7.31 11.24
C ARG A 17 6.20 6.23 10.23
N PHE A 18 5.25 5.49 9.68
CA PHE A 18 5.53 4.50 8.62
C PHE A 18 6.07 5.18 7.37
N LEU A 19 5.38 6.20 6.84
CA LEU A 19 5.77 6.87 5.60
C LEU A 19 7.14 7.55 5.70
N LYS A 20 7.47 8.14 6.85
CA LYS A 20 8.80 8.72 7.12
C LYS A 20 9.89 7.66 7.06
N SER A 21 9.64 6.49 7.63
CA SER A 21 10.55 5.35 7.58
C SER A 21 10.70 4.80 6.16
N PHE A 22 9.59 4.67 5.44
CA PHE A 22 9.55 4.11 4.08
C PHE A 22 10.25 5.01 3.05
N PHE A 23 9.92 6.30 3.03
CA PHE A 23 10.50 7.25 2.07
C PHE A 23 11.86 7.82 2.49
N GLN A 24 12.30 7.54 3.72
CA GLN A 24 13.51 8.09 4.34
C GLN A 24 13.58 9.63 4.26
N LYS A 25 12.41 10.28 4.32
CA LYS A 25 12.25 11.73 4.14
C LYS A 25 11.23 12.27 5.13
N GLU A 26 11.39 13.53 5.53
CA GLU A 26 10.37 14.23 6.29
C GLU A 26 9.10 14.35 5.46
N VAL A 27 8.01 13.79 5.96
CA VAL A 27 6.69 13.95 5.38
C VAL A 27 6.14 15.26 5.95
N LYS A 28 6.18 16.32 5.14
CA LYS A 28 5.54 17.61 5.44
C LYS A 28 4.02 17.43 5.39
N SER A 29 3.47 16.95 6.49
CA SER A 29 2.03 16.90 6.74
C SER A 29 1.76 17.47 8.11
N GLU A 30 0.66 18.22 8.20
CA GLU A 30 -0.01 18.54 9.47
C GLU A 30 -0.16 17.24 10.27
N ASP A 31 0.07 17.34 11.58
CA ASP A 31 0.00 16.21 12.48
C ASP A 31 -1.43 15.61 12.46
N ASP A 32 -1.52 14.27 12.56
CA ASP A 32 -2.75 13.47 12.55
C ASP A 32 -3.37 13.08 11.20
N ILE A 33 -2.56 12.53 10.29
CA ILE A 33 -3.10 11.73 9.17
C ILE A 33 -3.69 10.41 9.71
N SER A 34 -5.02 10.32 9.76
CA SER A 34 -5.76 9.07 10.04
C SER A 34 -5.91 8.19 8.79
N GLN A 35 -5.81 8.80 7.61
CA GLN A 35 -5.95 8.13 6.31
C GLN A 35 -4.96 8.68 5.28
N TRP A 36 -4.26 7.78 4.58
CA TRP A 36 -3.41 8.13 3.44
C TRP A 36 -3.82 7.34 2.21
N ILE A 37 -3.88 8.01 1.06
CA ILE A 37 -4.25 7.40 -0.22
C ILE A 37 -3.20 7.82 -1.25
N TYR A 38 -2.75 6.85 -2.04
CA TYR A 38 -1.91 7.13 -3.20
C TYR A 38 -2.27 6.22 -4.37
N VAL A 39 -2.22 6.80 -5.58
CA VAL A 39 -2.54 6.11 -6.83
C VAL A 39 -1.24 5.84 -7.58
N TYR A 40 -0.85 4.57 -7.63
CA TYR A 40 0.29 4.11 -8.42
C TYR A 40 -0.15 3.84 -9.86
N ASN A 41 0.28 4.69 -10.79
CA ASN A 41 0.06 4.49 -12.23
C ASN A 41 0.93 3.37 -12.82
N LYS A 42 1.96 2.96 -12.08
CA LYS A 42 2.78 1.79 -12.35
C LYS A 42 2.53 0.75 -11.24
N PRO A 43 1.73 -0.29 -11.50
CA PRO A 43 1.29 -1.24 -10.49
C PRO A 43 2.43 -1.92 -9.71
N LEU A 44 3.57 -2.17 -10.37
CA LEU A 44 4.73 -2.79 -9.73
C LEU A 44 5.36 -1.89 -8.67
N GLU A 45 5.26 -0.57 -8.77
CA GLU A 45 5.78 0.35 -7.74
C GLU A 45 4.95 0.28 -6.43
N ALA A 46 3.69 -0.17 -6.49
CA ALA A 46 2.88 -0.40 -5.30
C ALA A 46 3.34 -1.60 -4.47
N ILE A 47 4.07 -2.55 -5.08
CA ILE A 47 4.54 -3.77 -4.39
C ILE A 47 5.49 -3.40 -3.24
N ASP A 48 6.33 -2.38 -3.42
CA ASP A 48 7.32 -1.98 -2.42
C ASP A 48 6.65 -1.53 -1.12
N ILE A 49 5.63 -0.67 -1.20
CA ILE A 49 4.94 -0.16 0.01
C ILE A 49 4.06 -1.24 0.66
N ILE A 50 3.46 -2.12 -0.15
CA ILE A 50 2.67 -3.25 0.33
C ILE A 50 3.59 -4.18 1.14
N SER A 51 4.71 -4.59 0.55
CA SER A 51 5.67 -5.50 1.19
C SER A 51 6.26 -4.87 2.45
N ALA A 52 6.72 -3.62 2.38
CA ALA A 52 7.31 -2.93 3.51
C ALA A 52 6.37 -2.81 4.72
N LEU A 53 5.08 -2.56 4.50
CA LEU A 53 4.12 -2.53 5.60
C LEU A 53 3.84 -3.93 6.15
N MET A 54 3.67 -4.93 5.28
CA MET A 54 3.36 -6.30 5.71
C MET A 54 4.52 -6.93 6.48
N ASP A 55 5.76 -6.72 6.04
CA ASP A 55 6.99 -7.18 6.73
C ASP A 55 7.18 -6.54 8.11
N ASN A 56 6.48 -5.43 8.39
CA ASN A 56 6.57 -4.68 9.64
C ASN A 56 5.19 -4.47 10.28
N LYS A 57 4.24 -5.37 10.00
CA LYS A 57 2.84 -5.25 10.45
C LYS A 57 2.70 -5.24 11.97
N ASP A 58 3.58 -5.95 12.66
CA ASP A 58 3.70 -5.96 14.13
C ASP A 58 4.14 -4.60 14.69
N LYS A 59 4.95 -3.84 13.93
CA LYS A 59 5.49 -2.54 14.34
C LYS A 59 4.51 -1.40 14.12
N TYR A 60 3.65 -1.49 13.10
CA TYR A 60 2.77 -0.41 12.67
C TYR A 60 1.29 -0.79 12.77
N LYS A 61 0.52 -0.05 13.59
CA LYS A 61 -0.94 -0.23 13.71
C LYS A 61 -1.71 0.39 12.55
N ILE A 62 -1.50 -0.12 11.33
CA ILE A 62 -2.06 0.41 10.08
C ILE A 62 -2.82 -0.71 9.36
N SER A 63 -4.04 -0.42 8.92
CA SER A 63 -4.78 -1.25 7.96
C SER A 63 -4.50 -0.75 6.55
N MET A 64 -4.22 -1.67 5.63
CA MET A 64 -3.96 -1.35 4.22
C MET A 64 -5.00 -2.00 3.33
N PHE A 65 -5.53 -1.21 2.40
CA PHE A 65 -6.42 -1.67 1.34
C PHE A 65 -5.79 -1.37 -0.02
N ILE A 66 -6.04 -2.24 -0.98
CA ILE A 66 -5.71 -1.98 -2.38
C ILE A 66 -6.97 -1.99 -3.23
N GLN A 67 -6.97 -1.19 -4.30
CA GLN A 67 -7.99 -1.18 -5.33
C GLN A 67 -7.30 -1.23 -6.69
N ILE A 68 -7.74 -2.14 -7.56
CA ILE A 68 -7.25 -2.23 -8.95
C ILE A 68 -8.19 -1.42 -9.84
N ASP A 69 -7.66 -0.42 -10.54
CA ASP A 69 -8.42 0.54 -11.33
C ASP A 69 -9.59 1.14 -10.52
N ARG A 70 -10.83 0.77 -10.83
CA ARG A 70 -12.05 1.19 -10.11
C ARG A 70 -12.85 -0.01 -9.56
N GLY A 71 -12.18 -1.14 -9.34
CA GLY A 71 -12.78 -2.36 -8.79
C GLY A 71 -13.00 -2.28 -7.29
N ASP A 72 -13.15 -3.44 -6.66
CA ASP A 72 -13.36 -3.53 -5.21
C ASP A 72 -12.12 -3.19 -4.40
N LEU A 73 -12.33 -2.77 -3.15
CA LEU A 73 -11.28 -2.60 -2.15
C LEU A 73 -10.98 -3.93 -1.47
N TYR A 74 -9.71 -4.33 -1.49
CA TYR A 74 -9.24 -5.56 -0.87
C TYR A 74 -8.36 -5.24 0.33
N LEU A 75 -8.69 -5.80 1.50
CA LEU A 75 -7.87 -5.71 2.69
C LEU A 75 -6.60 -6.56 2.51
N VAL A 76 -5.44 -5.95 2.73
CA VAL A 76 -4.14 -6.65 2.72
C VAL A 76 -3.79 -7.11 4.13
N ASN A 77 -3.40 -8.37 4.26
CA ASN A 77 -2.96 -8.96 5.51
C ASN A 77 -1.81 -9.96 5.31
N GLU A 78 -1.26 -10.45 6.41
CA GLU A 78 -0.12 -11.36 6.43
C GLU A 78 -0.38 -12.69 5.71
N TYR A 79 -1.65 -13.08 5.54
CA TYR A 79 -2.02 -14.32 4.87
C TYR A 79 -2.20 -14.16 3.36
N ASN A 80 -2.58 -12.97 2.87
CA ASN A 80 -2.94 -12.76 1.46
C ASN A 80 -2.00 -11.83 0.67
N HIS A 81 -1.08 -11.13 1.34
CA HIS A 81 -0.22 -10.15 0.66
C HIS A 81 0.63 -10.76 -0.47
N ASN A 82 1.15 -11.98 -0.28
CA ASN A 82 1.93 -12.68 -1.31
C ASN A 82 1.08 -13.02 -2.55
N ASP A 83 -0.15 -13.48 -2.34
CA ASP A 83 -1.08 -13.78 -3.44
C ASP A 83 -1.51 -12.51 -4.17
N ILE A 84 -1.71 -11.41 -3.44
CA ILE A 84 -1.96 -10.09 -4.01
C ILE A 84 -0.78 -9.64 -4.87
N ILE A 85 0.45 -9.69 -4.35
CA ILE A 85 1.66 -9.30 -5.08
C ILE A 85 1.82 -10.16 -6.34
N LYS A 86 1.65 -11.49 -6.22
CA LYS A 86 1.69 -12.41 -7.36
C LYS A 86 0.64 -12.06 -8.41
N SER A 87 -0.58 -11.74 -7.99
CA SER A 87 -1.67 -11.34 -8.89
C SER A 87 -1.35 -10.03 -9.61
N LEU A 88 -0.77 -9.04 -8.92
CA LEU A 88 -0.32 -7.79 -9.54
C LEU A 88 0.75 -8.03 -10.61
N ILE A 89 1.75 -8.87 -10.31
CA ILE A 89 2.80 -9.23 -11.27
C ILE A 89 2.20 -9.93 -12.50
N GLN A 90 1.31 -10.91 -12.29
CA GLN A 90 0.64 -11.64 -13.37
C GLN A 90 -0.21 -10.71 -14.25
N LEU A 91 -0.97 -9.79 -13.65
CA LEU A 91 -1.78 -8.83 -14.38
C LEU A 91 -0.92 -7.90 -15.23
N VAL A 92 0.21 -7.43 -14.70
CA VAL A 92 1.15 -6.62 -15.48
C VAL A 92 1.73 -7.43 -16.63
N HIS A 93 2.24 -8.64 -16.38
CA HIS A 93 2.82 -9.51 -17.42
C HIS A 93 1.82 -9.89 -18.53
N SER A 94 0.59 -10.23 -18.17
CA SER A 94 -0.45 -10.60 -19.14
C SER A 94 -0.79 -9.47 -20.12
N LYS A 95 -0.57 -8.20 -19.74
CA LYS A 95 -0.77 -7.05 -20.62
C LYS A 95 0.35 -6.83 -21.65
N TYR A 96 1.52 -7.46 -21.46
CA TYR A 96 2.64 -7.37 -22.39
C TYR A 96 2.73 -8.55 -23.36
N ILE A 97 1.89 -9.56 -23.20
CA ILE A 97 1.72 -10.65 -24.16
C ILE A 97 0.46 -10.34 -24.96
N VAL A 98 0.63 -9.58 -26.05
CA VAL A 98 -0.39 -9.32 -27.09
C VAL A 98 0.16 -9.81 -28.41
#